data_AF-A0A930A2V6-F1
#
_entry.id   AF-A0A930A2V6-F1
#
_cell.length_a   1.000
_cell.length_b   1.000
_cell.length_c   1.000
_cell.angle_alpha   90.00
_cell.angle_beta   90.00
_cell.angle_gamma   90.00
#
_symmetry.space_group_name_H-M   'P 1'
#
loop_
_entity.id
_entity.type
_entity.pdbx_description
1 polymer ?
#
loop_
_entity_poly.entity_id
_entity_poly.type
_entity_poly.pdbx_seq_one_letter_code
_entity_poly.pdbx_strand_id
1 'polypeptide(L)' 'MEVKVVDRIVKRNGQVVPYDGTKIVLAIEKSFLSVKESVDQAYLSDLLEQIEAQFDGRQEVDVEEIQDTVE' A
#
# COMPACT_ATOMS: atom_id res chain seq x y z
N MET A 1 12.44 -10.78 11.82
CA MET A 1 11.39 -10.05 12.56
C MET A 1 10.10 -10.29 11.80
N GLU A 2 9.03 -10.66 12.47
CA GLU A 2 7.72 -10.85 11.83
C GLU A 2 7.09 -9.46 11.70
N VAL A 3 7.01 -8.94 10.47
CA VAL A 3 6.35 -7.65 10.20
C VAL A 3 4.88 -7.84 10.50
N LYS A 4 4.34 -7.08 11.45
CA LYS A 4 2.90 -7.07 11.71
C LYS A 4 2.27 -6.15 10.68
N VAL A 5 1.70 -6.75 9.65
CA VAL A 5 0.94 -6.05 8.63
C VAL A 5 -0.27 -5.38 9.28
N VAL A 6 -0.59 -4.19 8.80
CA VAL A 6 -1.77 -3.42 9.25
C VAL A 6 -3.04 -4.24 9.03
N ASP A 7 -3.94 -4.27 10.01
CA ASP A 7 -5.19 -5.03 9.90
C ASP A 7 -6.26 -4.27 9.09
N ARG A 8 -6.28 -2.94 9.21
CA ARG A 8 -7.41 -2.09 8.79
C ARG A 8 -6.99 -0.74 8.21
N ILE A 9 -7.75 -0.29 7.23
CA ILE A 9 -7.60 1.01 6.54
C ILE A 9 -8.78 1.90 6.88
N VAL A 10 -8.51 3.15 7.28
CA VAL A 10 -9.51 4.21 7.36
C VAL A 10 -9.55 4.97 6.03
N LYS A 11 -10.70 4.94 5.36
CA LYS A 11 -10.92 5.60 4.07
C LYS A 11 -11.25 7.08 4.27
N ARG A 12 -11.13 7.89 3.19
CA ARG A 12 -11.45 9.33 3.17
C ARG A 12 -12.83 9.71 3.73
N ASN A 13 -13.81 8.80 3.60
CA ASN A 13 -15.16 8.98 4.11
C ASN A 13 -15.33 8.56 5.59
N GLY A 14 -14.22 8.24 6.29
CA GLY A 14 -14.21 7.72 7.65
C GLY A 14 -14.56 6.23 7.77
N GLN A 15 -14.84 5.54 6.66
CA GLN A 15 -15.15 4.11 6.68
C GLN A 15 -13.89 3.30 6.99
N VAL A 16 -13.98 2.36 7.93
CA VAL A 16 -12.89 1.42 8.17
C VAL A 16 -13.15 0.09 7.46
N VAL A 17 -12.15 -0.40 6.73
CA VAL A 17 -12.20 -1.65 5.97
C VAL A 17 -10.97 -2.51 6.26
N PRO A 18 -11.02 -3.82 6.01
CA PRO A 18 -9.82 -4.67 6.07
C PRO A 18 -8.72 -4.14 5.14
N TYR A 19 -7.47 -4.23 5.58
CA TYR A 19 -6.30 -3.98 4.76
C TYR A 19 -6.22 -4.98 3.59
N ASP A 20 -5.77 -4.51 2.43
CA ASP A 20 -5.56 -5.33 1.24
C ASP A 20 -4.44 -4.70 0.39
N GLY A 21 -3.21 -5.19 0.59
CA GLY A 21 -2.00 -4.71 -0.09
C GLY A 21 -2.07 -4.82 -1.61
N THR A 22 -2.89 -5.74 -2.15
CA THR A 22 -3.15 -5.86 -3.59
C THR A 22 -3.69 -4.58 -4.19
N LYS A 23 -4.44 -3.77 -3.41
CA LYS A 23 -4.98 -2.49 -3.89
C LYS A 23 -3.90 -1.43 -4.06
N ILE A 24 -2.84 -1.48 -3.25
CA ILE A 24 -1.68 -0.59 -3.37
C ILE A 24 -0.88 -0.98 -4.63
N VAL A 25 -0.59 -2.27 -4.79
CA VAL A 25 0.08 -2.83 -5.98
C VAL A 25 -0.65 -2.42 -7.26
N LEU A 26 -1.96 -2.63 -7.33
CA LEU A 26 -2.78 -2.25 -8.49
C LEU A 26 -2.81 -0.74 -8.74
N ALA A 27 -2.69 0.09 -7.71
CA ALA A 27 -2.64 1.54 -7.87
C ALA A 27 -1.30 1.97 -8.47
N ILE A 28 -0.19 1.43 -7.96
CA ILE A 28 1.16 1.70 -8.47
C ILE A 28 1.30 1.21 -9.91
N GLU A 29 0.85 -0.02 -10.22
CA GLU A 29 0.88 -0.57 -11.57
C GLU A 29 0.11 0.33 -12.57
N LYS A 30 -1.06 0.85 -12.18
CA LYS A 30 -1.81 1.81 -13.01
C LYS A 30 -1.05 3.11 -13.27
N SER A 31 -0.26 3.58 -12.30
CA SER A 31 0.59 4.77 -12.47
C SER A 31 1.67 4.53 -13.52
N PHE A 32 2.36 3.38 -13.51
CA PHE A 32 3.31 3.00 -14.57
C PHE A 32 2.64 2.92 -15.95
N LEU A 33 1.48 2.25 -16.02
CA LEU A 33 0.73 2.14 -17.28
C LEU A 33 0.28 3.51 -17.82
N SER A 34 0.01 4.49 -16.95
CA SER A 34 -0.39 5.84 -17.34
C SER A 34 0.70 6.58 -18.13
N VAL A 35 1.97 6.26 -17.85
CA VAL A 35 3.15 6.78 -18.55
C VAL A 35 3.69 5.82 -19.62
N LYS A 36 2.92 4.77 -19.94
CA LYS A 36 3.25 3.72 -20.93
C LYS A 36 4.49 2.90 -20.57
N GLU A 37 4.82 2.82 -19.29
CA GLU A 37 5.87 1.96 -18.79
C GLU A 37 5.28 0.68 -18.22
N SER A 38 6.05 -0.42 -18.35
CA SER A 38 5.74 -1.68 -17.68
C SER A 38 6.61 -1.80 -16.44
N VAL A 39 6.04 -2.28 -15.36
CA VAL A 39 6.75 -2.60 -14.12
C VAL A 39 6.65 -4.10 -13.86
N ASP A 40 7.69 -4.69 -13.30
CA ASP A 40 7.69 -6.11 -12.96
C ASP A 40 7.01 -6.37 -11.61
N GLN A 41 6.44 -7.57 -11.46
CA GLN A 41 5.70 -7.95 -10.26
C GLN A 41 6.58 -8.20 -9.02
N ALA A 42 7.85 -8.59 -9.21
CA ALA A 42 8.82 -8.69 -8.11
C ALA A 42 9.15 -7.31 -7.55
N TYR A 43 9.40 -6.32 -8.41
CA TYR A 43 9.60 -4.93 -7.98
C TYR A 43 8.38 -4.39 -7.22
N LEU A 44 7.16 -4.64 -7.71
CA LEU A 44 5.94 -4.21 -7.01
C LEU A 44 5.77 -4.90 -5.65
N SER A 45 6.19 -6.15 -5.53
CA SER A 45 6.15 -6.89 -4.26
C SER A 45 7.17 -6.32 -3.27
N ASP A 46 8.40 -6.08 -3.71
CA ASP A 46 9.46 -5.48 -2.88
C ASP A 46 9.09 -4.06 -2.43
N LEU A 47 8.40 -3.29 -3.29
CA LEU A 47 7.91 -1.96 -2.95
C LEU A 47 6.76 -2.03 -1.93
N LEU A 48 5.84 -2.99 -2.08
CA LEU A 48 4.78 -3.21 -1.11
C LEU A 48 5.35 -3.53 0.28
N GLU A 49 6.34 -4.43 0.36
CA GLU A 49 7.00 -4.77 1.62
C GLU A 49 7.64 -3.53 2.30
N GLN A 50 8.26 -2.64 1.52
CA GLN A 50 8.83 -1.39 2.03
C GLN A 50 7.77 -0.42 2.56
N ILE A 51 6.62 -0.34 1.88
CA ILE A 51 5.48 0.48 2.33
C ILE A 51 4.91 -0.11 3.62
N GLU A 52 4.65 -1.42 3.67
CA GLU A 52 4.13 -2.11 4.86
C GLU A 52 5.07 -1.96 6.06
N ALA A 53 6.39 -1.98 5.85
CA ALA A 53 7.38 -1.77 6.89
C ALA A 53 7.28 -0.38 7.57
N GLN A 54 6.77 0.66 6.88
CA GLN A 54 6.54 1.97 7.50
C GLN A 54 5.40 1.96 8.52
N PHE A 55 4.54 0.95 8.46
CA PHE A 55 3.38 0.81 9.31
C PHE A 55 3.49 -0.37 10.30
N ASP A 56 4.69 -0.95 10.45
CA ASP A 56 4.91 -2.09 11.34
C ASP A 56 4.45 -1.78 12.77
N GLY A 57 3.69 -2.71 13.36
CA GLY A 57 3.12 -2.57 14.70
C GLY A 57 1.89 -1.66 14.79
N ARG A 58 1.39 -1.11 13.68
CA ARG A 58 0.13 -0.37 13.64
C ARG A 58 -1.05 -1.29 13.32
N GLN A 59 -2.17 -1.09 14.02
CA GLN A 59 -3.40 -1.84 13.77
C GLN A 59 -4.27 -1.17 12.68
N GLU A 60 -4.22 0.16 12.60
CA GLU A 60 -5.00 0.98 11.69
C GLU A 60 -4.12 2.05 11.03
N VAL A 61 -4.38 2.33 9.75
CA VAL A 61 -3.70 3.38 8.97
C VAL A 61 -4.72 4.14 8.11
N ASP A 62 -4.52 5.45 7.98
CA ASP A 62 -5.34 6.27 7.09
C ASP A 62 -4.91 6.06 5.63
N VAL A 63 -5.87 6.10 4.71
CA VAL A 63 -5.59 5.95 3.27
C VAL A 63 -4.72 7.09 2.72
N GLU A 64 -4.69 8.25 3.37
CA GLU A 64 -3.78 9.34 3.00
C GLU A 64 -2.32 9.03 3.41
N GLU A 65 -2.09 8.44 4.59
CA GLU A 65 -0.73 8.08 5.02
C GLU A 65 -0.08 7.06 4.08
N ILE A 66 -0.88 6.15 3.52
CA ILE A 66 -0.39 5.21 2.48
C ILE A 66 -0.03 5.96 1.19
N GLN A 67 -0.82 6.95 0.79
CA GLN A 67 -0.49 7.74 -0.40
C GLN A 67 0.80 8.53 -0.18
N ASP A 68 0.94 9.19 0.97
CA ASP A 68 2.14 9.93 1.35
C ASP A 68 3.40 9.03 1.40
N THR A 69 3.23 7.75 1.69
CA THR A 69 4.35 6.77 1.72
C THR A 69 4.71 6.26 0.32
N VAL A 70 3.75 6.27 -0.61
CA VAL A 70 3.96 5.83 -2.01
C VAL A 70 4.58 6.94 -2.85
N GLU A 71 4.26 8.21 -2.58
CA GLU A 71 4.81 9.40 -3.25
C GLU A 71 6.26 9.72 -2.85
#